data_AF-A0A0N0P9P0-F1
#
_entry.id   AF-A0A0N0P9P0-F1
#
_cell.length_a   1.000
_cell.length_b   1.000
_cell.length_c   1.000
_cell.angle_alpha   90.00
_cell.angle_beta   90.00
_cell.angle_gamma   90.00
#
_symmetry.space_group_name_H-M   'P 1'
#
loop_
_entity.id
_entity.type
_entity.pdbx_description
1 polymer ?
#
loop_
_entity_poly.entity_id
_entity_poly.type
_entity_poly.pdbx_seq_one_letter_code
_entity_poly.pdbx_strand_id
1 'polypeptide(L)'
;VGNTGEVGWFTREKRIPTQINCNLIDVNKDRQKDCLVVGTEGLLATLNALSGTHYWHVNKNGNVSTDIAAIDFPLIVNDTDSDGVLDLLTIGTVYPNTNHNELLLISGANGNIIGGPLVIPECTSVKLLPEATFITYLCKNGPAEAVRQILYPHLLKKLSANHGSEVPLPKKANLSLKKNIGNTRTEYSNGPGKLIVENEGECPNSCRVNLTLVLEQNGSNNVTWEYTANHVFAMAPSSFSFPNSIRGFVIKL
;
A
#
# COMPACT_ATOMS: atom_id res chain seq x y z
N VAL A 1 20.46 3.09 -14.06
CA VAL A 1 20.63 3.88 -12.82
C VAL A 1 20.77 2.90 -11.67
N GLY A 2 21.78 2.99 -10.79
CA GLY A 2 21.79 2.15 -9.57
C GLY A 2 23.12 1.58 -9.08
N ASN A 3 24.22 1.66 -9.84
CA ASN A 3 25.50 1.06 -9.40
C ASN A 3 26.51 2.10 -8.87
N THR A 4 26.35 3.37 -9.22
CA THR A 4 27.30 4.45 -8.89
C THR A 4 26.88 5.27 -7.66
N GLY A 5 25.61 5.17 -7.23
CA GLY A 5 25.04 6.05 -6.20
C GLY A 5 24.78 7.48 -6.69
N GLU A 6 24.97 7.75 -7.98
CA GLU A 6 24.66 9.05 -8.58
C GLU A 6 23.14 9.29 -8.64
N VAL A 7 22.76 10.56 -8.52
CA VAL A 7 21.36 10.99 -8.65
C VAL A 7 20.89 10.71 -10.07
N GLY A 8 19.97 9.76 -10.23
CA GLY A 8 19.38 9.44 -11.53
C GLY A 8 18.47 10.55 -12.05
N TRP A 9 17.68 11.15 -11.16
CA TRP A 9 16.82 12.29 -11.42
C TRP A 9 16.38 12.93 -10.10
N PHE A 10 15.86 14.16 -10.18
CA PHE A 10 15.27 14.87 -9.06
C PHE A 10 14.04 15.64 -9.55
N THR A 11 12.91 15.40 -8.89
CA THR A 11 11.64 16.08 -9.19
C THR A 11 11.14 16.75 -7.93
N ARG A 12 10.81 18.04 -8.02
CA ARG A 12 10.30 18.82 -6.89
C ARG A 12 8.78 18.76 -6.87
N GLU A 13 8.23 18.29 -5.78
CA GLU A 13 6.79 18.36 -5.50
C GLU A 13 6.42 19.67 -4.80
N LYS A 14 5.20 20.14 -5.07
CA LYS A 14 4.63 21.30 -4.33
C LYS A 14 4.22 20.92 -2.92
N ARG A 15 3.76 19.68 -2.75
CA ARG A 15 3.32 19.06 -1.49
C ARG A 15 4.40 18.08 -1.02
N ILE A 16 4.48 17.80 0.28
CA ILE A 16 5.54 16.96 0.84
C ILE A 16 5.22 15.48 0.55
N PRO A 17 6.05 14.76 -0.22
CA PRO A 17 5.88 13.33 -0.41
C PRO A 17 6.13 12.59 0.89
N THR A 18 5.26 11.66 1.25
CA THR A 18 5.39 10.82 2.45
C THR A 18 5.68 9.38 2.10
N GLN A 19 5.27 8.92 0.92
CA GLN A 19 5.51 7.56 0.46
C GLN A 19 5.59 7.49 -1.07
N ILE A 20 6.44 6.59 -1.56
CA ILE A 20 6.65 6.32 -2.99
C ILE A 20 6.79 4.81 -3.23
N ASN A 21 6.22 4.29 -4.32
CA ASN A 21 6.44 2.91 -4.75
C ASN A 21 6.49 2.84 -6.29
N CYS A 22 7.58 2.31 -6.83
CA CYS A 22 7.86 2.25 -8.27
C CYS A 22 7.66 0.86 -8.89
N ASN A 23 6.99 -0.06 -8.20
CA ASN A 23 6.87 -1.46 -8.62
C ASN A 23 5.42 -1.92 -8.87
N LEU A 24 4.44 -1.03 -8.78
CA LEU A 24 3.02 -1.42 -8.72
C LEU A 24 2.34 -1.40 -10.09
N ILE A 25 2.41 -0.25 -10.77
CA ILE A 25 1.60 0.03 -11.95
C ILE A 25 2.49 0.43 -13.13
N ASP A 26 2.07 0.08 -14.34
CA ASP A 26 2.64 0.55 -15.61
C ASP A 26 1.55 1.40 -16.25
N VAL A 27 1.66 2.73 -16.16
CA VAL A 27 0.57 3.66 -16.52
C VAL A 27 0.57 3.98 -18.01
N ASN A 28 1.72 3.87 -18.67
CA ASN A 28 1.90 4.21 -20.09
C ASN A 28 1.98 2.96 -21.00
N LYS A 29 1.94 1.75 -20.42
CA LYS A 29 2.01 0.44 -21.09
C LYS A 29 3.33 0.19 -21.80
N ASP A 30 4.42 0.78 -21.32
CA ASP A 30 5.76 0.56 -21.89
C ASP A 30 6.46 -0.69 -21.34
N ARG A 31 5.76 -1.48 -20.49
CA ARG A 31 6.22 -2.67 -19.78
C ARG A 31 7.21 -2.39 -18.65
N GLN A 32 7.38 -1.12 -18.27
CA GLN A 32 8.13 -0.72 -17.09
C GLN A 32 7.17 -0.20 -16.03
N LYS A 33 7.51 -0.43 -14.76
CA LYS A 33 6.70 0.04 -13.65
C LYS A 33 7.05 1.50 -13.34
N ASP A 34 6.02 2.27 -13.04
CA ASP A 34 6.07 3.68 -12.71
C ASP A 34 5.96 3.91 -11.20
N CYS A 35 6.44 5.07 -10.77
CA CYS A 35 6.40 5.50 -9.38
C CYS A 35 5.08 6.16 -9.04
N LEU A 36 4.36 5.55 -8.10
CA LEU A 36 3.22 6.16 -7.45
C LEU A 36 3.69 6.90 -6.19
N VAL A 37 3.34 8.17 -6.09
CA VAL A 37 3.76 9.07 -5.01
C VAL A 37 2.52 9.57 -4.28
N VAL A 38 2.53 9.46 -2.95
CA VAL A 38 1.51 10.09 -2.08
C VAL A 38 2.17 11.02 -1.08
N GLY A 39 1.40 11.98 -0.57
CA GLY A 39 1.93 12.98 0.35
C GLY A 39 0.87 13.84 1.02
N THR A 40 1.35 14.93 1.61
CA THR A 40 0.51 15.89 2.33
C THR A 40 -0.50 16.57 1.41
N GLU A 41 -1.58 17.09 1.98
CA GLU A 41 -2.59 17.89 1.27
C GLU A 41 -3.21 17.16 0.06
N GLY A 42 -3.37 15.83 0.14
CA GLY A 42 -3.95 15.05 -0.95
C GLY A 42 -3.03 14.91 -2.18
N LEU A 43 -1.71 15.01 -2.02
CA LEU A 43 -0.78 14.64 -3.08
C LEU A 43 -0.98 13.16 -3.44
N LEU A 44 -1.34 12.91 -4.69
CA LEU A 44 -1.27 11.61 -5.35
C LEU A 44 -0.87 11.87 -6.81
N ALA A 45 0.26 11.31 -7.22
CA ALA A 45 0.81 11.51 -8.55
C ALA A 45 1.56 10.27 -9.04
N THR A 46 1.75 10.19 -10.35
CA THR A 46 2.58 9.17 -10.99
C THR A 46 3.75 9.81 -11.73
N LEU A 47 4.91 9.16 -11.62
CA LEU A 47 6.16 9.57 -12.23
C LEU A 47 6.76 8.39 -13.00
N ASN A 48 7.40 8.68 -14.13
CA ASN A 48 8.29 7.73 -14.78
C ASN A 48 9.46 7.39 -13.84
N ALA A 49 9.68 6.10 -13.58
CA ALA A 49 10.69 5.65 -12.61
C ALA A 49 12.14 5.95 -13.03
N LEU A 50 12.39 6.14 -14.32
CA LEU A 50 13.73 6.40 -14.87
C LEU A 50 14.03 7.89 -15.06
N SER A 51 13.03 8.71 -15.40
CA SER A 51 13.24 10.14 -15.69
C SER A 51 12.72 11.08 -14.59
N GLY A 52 11.85 10.60 -13.70
CA GLY A 52 11.18 11.44 -12.71
C GLY A 52 10.10 12.35 -13.29
N THR A 53 9.75 12.19 -14.56
CA THR A 53 8.74 13.03 -15.23
C THR A 53 7.33 12.63 -14.81
N HIS A 54 6.48 13.59 -14.49
CA HIS A 54 5.07 13.33 -14.17
C HIS A 54 4.30 12.80 -15.38
N TYR A 55 3.46 11.79 -15.15
CA TYR A 55 2.37 11.48 -16.07
C TYR A 55 1.10 12.24 -15.68
N TRP A 56 0.70 12.14 -14.41
CA TRP A 56 -0.50 12.81 -13.93
C TRP A 56 -0.46 13.09 -12.43
N HIS A 57 -1.34 13.99 -12.01
CA HIS A 57 -1.75 14.20 -10.61
C HIS A 57 -3.23 13.84 -10.48
N VAL A 58 -3.65 13.41 -9.28
CA VAL A 58 -5.05 13.13 -9.01
C VAL A 58 -5.90 14.36 -9.35
N ASN A 59 -6.93 14.15 -10.15
CA ASN A 59 -7.72 15.23 -10.70
C ASN A 59 -9.19 14.80 -10.84
N LYS A 60 -10.08 15.79 -10.94
CA LYS A 60 -11.50 15.59 -11.22
C LYS A 60 -11.87 16.41 -12.45
N ASN A 61 -12.35 15.73 -13.49
CA ASN A 61 -12.70 16.34 -14.78
C ASN A 61 -11.54 17.15 -15.39
N GLY A 62 -10.30 16.67 -15.26
CA GLY A 62 -9.11 17.33 -15.80
C GLY A 62 -8.54 18.45 -14.92
N ASN A 63 -9.20 18.82 -13.83
CA ASN A 63 -8.69 19.80 -12.88
C ASN A 63 -8.08 19.11 -11.66
N VAL A 64 -6.84 19.47 -11.31
CA VAL A 64 -6.14 18.92 -10.12
C VAL A 64 -7.05 19.08 -8.90
N SER A 65 -7.26 17.98 -8.18
CA SER A 65 -8.19 17.96 -7.05
C SER A 65 -7.62 18.75 -5.87
N THR A 66 -8.26 19.86 -5.53
CA THR A 66 -7.92 20.69 -4.38
C THR A 66 -8.68 20.31 -3.12
N ASP A 67 -9.74 19.52 -3.28
CA ASP A 67 -10.70 19.27 -2.20
C ASP A 67 -10.28 18.07 -1.35
N ILE A 68 -9.23 17.34 -1.74
CA ILE A 68 -8.68 16.21 -0.98
C ILE A 68 -7.65 16.75 0.03
N ALA A 69 -7.97 16.67 1.31
CA ALA A 69 -7.10 17.10 2.41
C ALA A 69 -6.01 16.07 2.71
N ALA A 70 -6.34 14.78 2.63
CA ALA A 70 -5.43 13.68 2.90
C ALA A 70 -5.83 12.47 2.05
N ILE A 71 -4.85 11.66 1.66
CA ILE A 71 -5.05 10.47 0.85
C ILE A 71 -4.09 9.37 1.30
N ASP A 72 -4.61 8.15 1.43
CA ASP A 72 -3.83 6.98 1.75
C ASP A 72 -3.12 6.44 0.50
N PHE A 73 -2.10 5.61 0.72
CA PHE A 73 -1.46 4.88 -0.37
C PHE A 73 -2.47 3.88 -0.99
N PRO A 74 -2.72 3.94 -2.31
CA PRO A 74 -3.79 3.16 -2.92
C PRO A 74 -3.46 1.67 -3.05
N LEU A 75 -4.51 0.87 -3.14
CA LEU A 75 -4.46 -0.50 -3.63
C LEU A 75 -4.69 -0.52 -5.14
N ILE A 76 -3.98 -1.42 -5.84
CA ILE A 76 -4.23 -1.70 -7.25
C ILE A 76 -5.50 -2.55 -7.37
N VAL A 77 -6.43 -2.14 -8.22
CA VAL A 77 -7.66 -2.86 -8.53
C VAL A 77 -7.78 -3.10 -10.03
N ASN A 78 -8.79 -3.87 -10.43
CA ASN A 78 -9.04 -4.13 -11.85
C ASN A 78 -9.34 -2.83 -12.61
N ASP A 79 -9.02 -2.86 -13.91
CA ASP A 79 -9.38 -1.83 -14.87
C ASP A 79 -10.91 -1.65 -14.92
N THR A 80 -11.38 -0.48 -14.48
CA THR A 80 -12.79 -0.11 -14.35
C THR A 80 -13.28 0.68 -15.54
N ASP A 81 -12.47 1.61 -16.04
CA ASP A 81 -12.82 2.48 -17.16
C ASP A 81 -12.49 1.84 -18.53
N SER A 82 -11.95 0.62 -18.52
CA SER A 82 -11.62 -0.19 -19.70
C SER A 82 -10.59 0.47 -20.61
N ASP A 83 -9.72 1.32 -20.05
CA ASP A 83 -8.65 1.96 -20.81
C ASP A 83 -7.43 1.05 -21.00
N GLY A 84 -7.41 -0.12 -20.36
CA GLY A 84 -6.39 -1.16 -20.39
C GLY A 84 -5.25 -0.96 -19.40
N VAL A 85 -5.37 -0.03 -18.44
CA VAL A 85 -4.49 0.15 -17.28
C VAL A 85 -5.26 -0.23 -16.01
N LEU A 86 -4.57 -0.82 -15.02
CA LEU A 86 -5.19 -1.15 -13.74
C LEU A 86 -5.48 0.13 -12.93
N ASP A 87 -6.60 0.17 -12.21
CA ASP A 87 -7.00 1.34 -11.45
C ASP A 87 -6.53 1.33 -10.00
N LEU A 88 -6.78 2.44 -9.31
CA LEU A 88 -6.35 2.69 -7.94
C LEU A 88 -7.56 2.89 -7.03
N LEU A 89 -7.57 2.18 -5.90
CA LEU A 89 -8.56 2.35 -4.83
C LEU A 89 -7.88 2.90 -3.58
N THR A 90 -8.36 4.02 -3.05
CA THR A 90 -7.80 4.64 -1.83
C THR A 90 -8.87 5.21 -0.92
N ILE A 91 -8.46 5.56 0.30
CA ILE A 91 -9.24 6.34 1.26
C ILE A 91 -8.73 7.76 1.27
N GLY A 92 -9.65 8.72 1.26
CA GLY A 92 -9.37 10.13 1.40
C GLY A 92 -10.16 10.79 2.53
N THR A 93 -9.68 11.95 2.91
CA THR A 93 -10.48 13.00 3.56
C THR A 93 -10.74 14.06 2.50
N VAL A 94 -12.00 14.22 2.09
CA VAL A 94 -12.40 15.21 1.08
C VAL A 94 -13.26 16.28 1.74
N TYR A 95 -12.93 17.54 1.53
CA TYR A 95 -13.68 18.65 2.08
C TYR A 95 -15.13 18.67 1.56
N PRO A 96 -16.10 19.08 2.40
CA PRO A 96 -15.94 19.61 3.76
C PRO A 96 -15.89 18.54 4.86
N ASN A 97 -15.86 17.26 4.52
CA ASN A 97 -15.81 16.18 5.51
C ASN A 97 -14.47 16.18 6.25
N THR A 98 -14.51 16.03 7.57
CA THR A 98 -13.32 15.95 8.42
C THR A 98 -12.92 14.51 8.75
N ASN A 99 -13.77 13.54 8.40
CA ASN A 99 -13.49 12.12 8.58
C ASN A 99 -12.59 11.59 7.46
N HIS A 100 -11.82 10.55 7.76
CA HIS A 100 -10.97 9.86 6.78
C HIS A 100 -11.66 8.57 6.33
N ASN A 101 -12.82 8.70 5.70
CA ASN A 101 -13.75 7.60 5.47
C ASN A 101 -14.36 7.59 4.05
N GLU A 102 -13.72 8.27 3.10
CA GLU A 102 -14.22 8.35 1.73
C GLU A 102 -13.39 7.48 0.80
N LEU A 103 -14.05 6.51 0.16
CA LEU A 103 -13.45 5.69 -0.88
C LEU A 103 -13.37 6.47 -2.19
N LEU A 104 -12.17 6.54 -2.75
CA LEU A 104 -11.87 7.15 -4.04
C LEU A 104 -11.39 6.05 -4.99
N LEU A 105 -12.05 5.95 -6.14
CA LEU A 105 -11.58 5.16 -7.28
C LEU A 105 -10.94 6.12 -8.29
N ILE A 106 -9.74 5.80 -8.73
CA ILE A 106 -8.92 6.70 -9.55
C ILE A 106 -8.37 5.90 -10.73
N SER A 107 -8.54 6.44 -11.94
CA SER A 107 -8.02 5.85 -13.17
C SER A 107 -6.49 5.77 -13.11
N GLY A 108 -5.95 4.58 -13.34
CA GLY A 108 -4.50 4.36 -13.32
C GLY A 108 -3.76 5.08 -14.44
N ALA A 109 -4.38 5.22 -15.61
CA ALA A 109 -3.73 5.82 -16.78
C ALA A 109 -3.62 7.35 -16.70
N ASN A 110 -4.60 8.02 -16.08
CA ASN A 110 -4.74 9.48 -16.19
C ASN A 110 -4.99 10.21 -14.85
N GLY A 111 -5.18 9.49 -13.74
CA GLY A 111 -5.38 10.09 -12.42
C GLY A 111 -6.75 10.73 -12.20
N ASN A 112 -7.70 10.54 -13.13
CA ASN A 112 -9.06 11.05 -12.99
C ASN A 112 -9.80 10.23 -11.93
N ILE A 113 -10.53 10.91 -11.03
CA ILE A 113 -11.46 10.23 -10.12
C ILE A 113 -12.60 9.63 -10.95
N ILE A 114 -12.80 8.32 -10.83
CA ILE A 114 -13.87 7.57 -11.47
C ILE A 114 -15.11 7.61 -10.56
N GLY A 115 -16.16 8.31 -11.01
CA GLY A 115 -17.38 8.51 -10.24
C GLY A 115 -17.24 9.57 -9.13
N GLY A 116 -18.01 9.41 -8.07
CA GLY A 116 -17.95 10.29 -6.88
C GLY A 116 -17.30 9.60 -5.68
N PRO A 117 -16.75 10.36 -4.71
CA PRO A 117 -16.30 9.80 -3.44
C PRO A 117 -17.43 9.02 -2.75
N LEU A 118 -17.14 7.80 -2.31
CA LEU A 118 -18.09 6.98 -1.56
C LEU A 118 -17.81 7.09 -0.07
N VAL A 119 -18.65 7.85 0.64
CA VAL A 119 -18.58 7.98 2.09
C VAL A 119 -19.00 6.67 2.77
N ILE A 120 -18.23 6.22 3.77
CA ILE A 120 -18.61 5.14 4.68
C ILE A 120 -19.08 5.77 6.00
N PRO A 121 -20.38 6.11 6.13
CA PRO A 121 -20.87 7.00 7.19
C PRO A 121 -20.73 6.41 8.60
N GLU A 122 -20.69 5.09 8.73
CA GLU A 122 -20.56 4.43 10.02
C GLU A 122 -19.13 4.37 10.57
N CYS A 123 -18.15 4.87 9.82
CA CYS A 123 -16.74 4.93 10.20
C CYS A 123 -16.26 6.39 10.24
N THR A 124 -15.54 6.79 11.29
CA THR A 124 -14.82 8.07 11.34
C THR A 124 -13.49 7.99 10.60
N SER A 125 -12.89 6.80 10.56
CA SER A 125 -11.69 6.52 9.78
C SER A 125 -11.76 5.11 9.19
N VAL A 126 -11.28 4.99 7.96
CA VAL A 126 -11.21 3.75 7.21
C VAL A 126 -9.77 3.52 6.80
N LYS A 127 -9.32 2.27 6.86
CA LYS A 127 -8.03 1.85 6.32
C LYS A 127 -8.20 0.62 5.44
N LEU A 128 -7.77 0.72 4.19
CA LEU A 128 -7.80 -0.43 3.27
C LEU A 128 -6.77 -1.49 3.69
N LEU A 129 -7.17 -2.75 3.56
CA LEU A 129 -6.33 -3.92 3.82
C LEU A 129 -6.14 -4.66 2.49
N PRO A 130 -4.90 -4.97 2.09
CA PRO A 130 -4.63 -5.66 0.83
C PRO A 130 -5.07 -7.12 0.91
N GLU A 131 -6.17 -7.46 0.22
CA GLU A 131 -6.69 -8.83 0.08
C GLU A 131 -7.14 -9.08 -1.36
N ALA A 132 -6.92 -10.30 -1.86
CA ALA A 132 -7.03 -10.59 -3.30
C ALA A 132 -8.47 -10.70 -3.84
N THR A 133 -9.45 -11.01 -2.99
CA THR A 133 -10.81 -11.37 -3.43
C THR A 133 -11.89 -10.39 -2.99
N PHE A 134 -11.64 -9.62 -1.93
CA PHE A 134 -12.60 -8.65 -1.39
C PHE A 134 -11.88 -7.33 -1.13
N ILE A 135 -12.62 -6.22 -1.24
CA ILE A 135 -12.15 -4.97 -0.67
C ILE A 135 -12.36 -5.07 0.83
N THR A 136 -11.30 -5.41 1.54
CA THR A 136 -11.31 -5.51 2.99
C THR A 136 -10.78 -4.23 3.59
N TYR A 137 -11.45 -3.75 4.64
CA TYR A 137 -11.07 -2.52 5.31
C TYR A 137 -11.30 -2.60 6.81
N LEU A 138 -10.46 -1.88 7.55
CA LEU A 138 -10.66 -1.60 8.96
C LEU A 138 -11.54 -0.35 9.08
N CYS A 139 -12.70 -0.51 9.70
CA CYS A 139 -13.60 0.57 10.06
C CYS A 139 -13.37 0.96 11.51
N LYS A 140 -12.99 2.21 11.75
CA LYS A 140 -12.89 2.77 13.09
C LYS A 140 -14.04 3.72 13.35
N ASN A 141 -14.68 3.58 14.50
CA ASN A 141 -15.69 4.51 14.99
C ASN A 141 -15.52 4.68 16.51
N GLY A 142 -14.88 5.78 16.92
CA GLY A 142 -14.44 5.99 18.30
C GLY A 142 -13.41 4.92 18.73
N PRO A 143 -13.61 4.23 19.86
CA PRO A 143 -12.73 3.13 20.31
C PRO A 143 -13.03 1.79 19.61
N ALA A 144 -14.16 1.69 18.91
CA ALA A 144 -14.55 0.45 18.26
C ALA A 144 -13.86 0.32 16.90
N GLU A 145 -13.27 -0.85 16.66
CA GLU A 145 -12.67 -1.22 15.39
C GLU A 145 -13.32 -2.52 14.88
N ALA A 146 -13.60 -2.56 13.58
CA ALA A 146 -14.19 -3.72 12.94
C ALA A 146 -13.65 -3.91 11.53
N VAL A 147 -13.31 -5.15 11.19
CA VAL A 147 -13.00 -5.53 9.81
C VAL A 147 -14.31 -5.70 9.04
N ARG A 148 -14.36 -5.12 7.85
CA ARG A 148 -15.51 -5.18 6.95
C ARG A 148 -15.05 -5.50 5.53
N GLN A 149 -15.97 -6.02 4.73
CA GLN A 149 -15.70 -6.41 3.36
C GLN A 149 -16.77 -5.85 2.43
N ILE A 150 -16.33 -5.38 1.27
CA ILE A 150 -17.20 -4.97 0.16
C ILE A 150 -16.80 -5.77 -1.07
N LEU A 151 -17.80 -6.31 -1.76
CA LEU A 151 -17.62 -6.93 -3.07
C LEU A 151 -17.35 -5.85 -4.12
N TYR A 152 -16.33 -6.06 -4.95
CA TYR A 152 -15.93 -5.10 -5.98
C TYR A 152 -17.07 -4.71 -6.95
N PRO A 153 -17.92 -5.63 -7.45
CA PRO A 153 -19.10 -5.24 -8.25
C PRO A 153 -20.10 -4.34 -7.51
N HIS A 154 -20.22 -4.49 -6.19
CA HIS A 154 -21.08 -3.61 -5.39
C HIS A 154 -20.48 -2.23 -5.23
N LEU A 155 -19.14 -2.12 -5.11
CA LEU A 155 -18.46 -0.83 -5.13
C LEU A 155 -18.72 -0.10 -6.46
N LEU A 156 -18.52 -0.78 -7.58
CA LEU A 156 -18.74 -0.22 -8.92
C LEU A 156 -20.16 0.32 -9.11
N LYS A 157 -21.17 -0.44 -8.69
CA LYS A 157 -22.57 -0.01 -8.75
C LYS A 157 -22.83 1.24 -7.90
N LYS A 158 -22.15 1.39 -6.77
CA LYS A 158 -22.28 2.58 -5.90
C LYS A 158 -21.59 3.81 -6.48
N LEU A 159 -20.42 3.64 -7.10
CA LEU A 159 -19.68 4.73 -7.72
C LEU A 159 -20.35 5.28 -8.99
N SER A 160 -21.15 4.45 -9.67
CA SER A 160 -21.92 4.84 -10.86
C SER A 160 -23.33 5.38 -10.55
N ALA A 161 -23.84 5.20 -9.32
CA ALA A 161 -25.11 5.76 -8.89
C ALA A 161 -24.91 7.18 -8.32
N ASN A 162 -25.17 8.20 -9.15
CA ASN A 162 -25.00 9.62 -8.84
C ASN A 162 -25.93 10.20 -7.73
N HIS A 163 -26.51 9.40 -6.84
CA HIS A 163 -27.40 9.91 -5.80
C HIS A 163 -27.23 9.18 -4.47
N GLY A 164 -27.11 9.98 -3.42
CA GLY A 164 -27.05 9.60 -2.00
C GLY A 164 -28.20 8.72 -1.54
N SER A 165 -28.16 7.46 -1.93
CA SER A 165 -28.97 6.41 -1.33
C SER A 165 -28.19 5.87 -0.15
N GLU A 166 -28.71 6.08 1.06
CA GLU A 166 -28.34 5.27 2.22
C GLU A 166 -28.60 3.80 1.87
N VAL A 167 -27.55 2.98 1.84
CA VAL A 167 -27.65 1.56 1.49
C VAL A 167 -27.20 0.70 2.67
N PRO A 168 -27.86 -0.45 2.92
CA PRO A 168 -27.71 -1.23 4.14
C PRO A 168 -26.27 -1.69 4.38
N LEU A 169 -25.96 -1.79 5.68
CA LEU A 169 -24.67 -2.15 6.24
C LEU A 169 -23.97 -3.27 5.45
N PRO A 170 -22.68 -3.08 5.06
CA PRO A 170 -21.85 -4.22 4.69
C PRO A 170 -21.87 -5.20 5.85
N LYS A 171 -22.23 -6.46 5.57
CA LYS A 171 -22.27 -7.51 6.59
C LYS A 171 -20.94 -7.50 7.33
N LYS A 172 -21.01 -7.40 8.66
CA LYS A 172 -19.83 -7.52 9.52
C LYS A 172 -19.18 -8.85 9.16
N ALA A 173 -18.03 -8.78 8.49
CA ALA A 173 -17.26 -9.99 8.25
C ALA A 173 -16.76 -10.41 9.63
N ASN A 174 -17.18 -11.57 10.11
CA ASN A 174 -16.48 -12.24 11.20
C ASN A 174 -15.16 -12.81 10.64
N LEU A 175 -14.37 -11.96 9.95
CA LEU A 175 -12.98 -12.26 9.71
C LEU A 175 -12.32 -12.04 11.05
N SER A 176 -11.94 -13.12 11.70
CA SER A 176 -10.90 -13.00 12.71
C SER A 176 -9.70 -12.35 12.02
N LEU A 177 -9.17 -11.27 12.58
CA LEU A 177 -7.80 -10.81 12.28
C LEU A 177 -6.75 -11.91 12.58
N LYS A 178 -7.20 -13.05 13.10
CA LYS A 178 -6.40 -14.25 13.22
C LYS A 178 -6.00 -14.76 11.85
N LYS A 179 -4.73 -14.48 11.52
CA LYS A 179 -4.02 -15.14 10.45
C LYS A 179 -3.32 -16.35 11.05
N ASN A 180 -3.79 -17.54 10.69
CA ASN A 180 -3.02 -18.75 10.95
C ASN A 180 -1.84 -18.74 9.98
N ILE A 181 -0.67 -18.42 10.51
CA ILE A 181 0.56 -18.28 9.73
C ILE A 181 1.19 -19.66 9.47
N GLY A 182 0.86 -20.65 10.31
CA GLY A 182 1.60 -21.90 10.38
C GLY A 182 3.05 -21.65 10.78
N ASN A 183 3.89 -22.68 10.67
CA ASN A 183 5.34 -22.55 10.87
C ASN A 183 5.99 -22.30 9.50
N THR A 184 6.50 -21.09 9.30
CA THR A 184 7.17 -20.67 8.06
C THR A 184 8.62 -20.36 8.36
N ARG A 185 9.53 -20.76 7.47
CA ARG A 185 10.95 -20.44 7.52
C ARG A 185 11.39 -20.01 6.14
N THR A 186 11.75 -18.74 6.00
CA THR A 186 12.14 -18.15 4.71
C THR A 186 13.51 -17.52 4.82
N GLU A 187 14.34 -17.69 3.79
CA GLU A 187 15.69 -17.14 3.73
C GLU A 187 15.77 -16.03 2.68
N TYR A 188 16.38 -14.91 3.07
CA TYR A 188 16.62 -13.75 2.21
C TYR A 188 18.12 -13.48 2.16
N SER A 189 18.68 -13.40 0.95
CA SER A 189 20.12 -13.18 0.75
C SER A 189 20.40 -11.77 0.23
N ASN A 190 21.48 -11.16 0.72
CA ASN A 190 21.99 -9.87 0.26
C ASN A 190 23.54 -9.86 0.36
N GLY A 191 24.20 -10.26 -0.72
CA GLY A 191 25.65 -10.46 -0.73
C GLY A 191 26.06 -11.58 0.24
N PRO A 192 27.05 -11.37 1.14
CA PRO A 192 27.45 -12.37 2.13
C PRO A 192 26.45 -12.50 3.30
N GLY A 193 25.48 -11.60 3.42
CA GLY A 193 24.47 -11.63 4.49
C GLY A 193 23.26 -12.47 4.10
N LYS A 194 22.82 -13.34 5.02
CA LYS A 194 21.60 -14.16 4.93
C LYS A 194 20.72 -13.90 6.13
N LEU A 195 19.49 -13.46 5.89
CA LEU A 195 18.47 -13.28 6.93
C LEU A 195 17.47 -14.43 6.86
N ILE A 196 17.37 -15.18 7.94
CA ILE A 196 16.40 -16.25 8.13
C ILE A 196 15.25 -15.67 8.95
N VAL A 197 14.03 -15.77 8.42
CA VAL A 197 12.79 -15.31 9.05
C VAL A 197 11.92 -16.52 9.35
N GLU A 198 11.70 -16.78 10.62
CA GLU A 198 10.84 -17.85 11.11
C GLU A 198 9.61 -17.25 11.78
N ASN A 199 8.43 -17.43 11.19
CA ASN A 199 7.17 -17.07 11.83
C ASN A 199 6.40 -18.34 12.18
N GLU A 200 5.88 -18.41 13.40
CA GLU A 200 5.06 -19.52 13.89
C GLU A 200 3.81 -19.03 14.64
N GLY A 201 2.81 -19.91 14.76
CA GLY A 201 1.60 -19.69 15.54
C GLY A 201 0.49 -18.91 14.83
N GLU A 202 -0.42 -18.32 15.63
CA GLU A 202 -1.61 -17.61 15.16
C GLU A 202 -1.65 -16.21 15.77
N CYS A 203 -1.48 -15.17 14.95
CA CYS A 203 -1.57 -13.80 15.44
C CYS A 203 -3.02 -13.41 15.75
N PRO A 204 -3.29 -12.45 16.64
CA PRO A 204 -2.32 -11.74 17.47
C PRO A 204 -1.98 -12.47 18.78
N ASN A 205 -2.57 -13.65 19.04
CA ASN A 205 -2.60 -14.22 20.39
C ASN A 205 -1.45 -15.19 20.71
N SER A 206 -0.96 -15.94 19.72
CA SER A 206 0.03 -17.01 19.95
C SER A 206 1.15 -17.03 18.92
N CYS A 207 1.23 -16.01 18.06
CA CYS A 207 2.30 -15.95 17.07
C CYS A 207 3.63 -15.52 17.69
N ARG A 208 4.72 -16.01 17.10
CA ARG A 208 6.10 -15.66 17.45
C ARG A 208 6.90 -15.53 16.17
N VAL A 209 7.88 -14.63 16.21
CA VAL A 209 8.89 -14.49 15.19
C VAL A 209 10.28 -14.76 15.77
N ASN A 210 11.10 -15.49 15.02
CA ASN A 210 12.53 -15.62 15.23
C ASN A 210 13.29 -15.15 13.98
N LEU A 211 14.24 -14.23 14.16
CA LEU A 211 15.07 -13.67 13.12
C LEU A 211 16.52 -14.03 13.39
N THR A 212 17.19 -14.60 12.39
CA THR A 212 18.62 -14.95 12.47
C THR A 212 19.36 -14.34 11.29
N LEU A 213 20.35 -13.50 11.55
CA LEU A 213 21.25 -12.93 10.54
C LEU A 213 22.57 -13.69 10.55
N VAL A 214 22.88 -14.33 9.43
CA VAL A 214 24.08 -15.11 9.18
C VAL A 214 24.96 -14.35 8.20
N LEU A 215 26.25 -14.27 8.49
CA LEU A 215 27.26 -13.79 7.54
C LEU A 215 28.10 -14.97 7.05
N GLU A 216 28.08 -15.18 5.74
CA GLU A 216 28.88 -16.17 5.06
C GLU A 216 30.26 -15.57 4.75
N GLN A 217 31.28 -15.99 5.50
CA GLN A 217 32.66 -15.59 5.30
C GLN A 217 33.52 -16.85 5.13
N ASN A 218 34.21 -16.96 3.98
CA ASN A 218 35.12 -18.08 3.68
C ASN A 218 34.49 -19.49 3.85
N GLY A 219 33.20 -19.64 3.50
CA GLY A 219 32.48 -20.91 3.62
C GLY A 219 32.03 -21.28 5.05
N SER A 220 32.27 -20.41 6.04
CA SER A 220 31.70 -20.52 7.38
C SER A 220 30.48 -19.63 7.52
N ASN A 221 29.38 -20.21 8.00
CA ASN A 221 28.15 -19.49 8.34
C ASN A 221 28.23 -19.05 9.80
N ASN A 222 28.61 -17.80 10.04
CA ASN A 222 28.64 -17.26 11.40
C ASN A 222 27.32 -16.53 11.68
N VAL A 223 26.59 -16.97 12.71
CA VAL A 223 25.43 -16.22 13.21
C VAL A 223 25.95 -14.94 13.85
N THR A 224 25.50 -13.80 13.33
CA THR A 224 25.97 -12.49 13.77
C THR A 224 24.94 -11.73 14.58
N TRP A 225 23.66 -12.06 14.43
CA TRP A 225 22.59 -11.44 15.18
C TRP A 225 21.35 -12.34 15.22
N GLU A 226 20.68 -12.35 16.36
CA GLU A 226 19.41 -13.05 16.57
C GLU A 226 18.42 -12.17 17.32
N TYR A 227 17.14 -12.31 16.99
CA TYR A 227 16.06 -11.60 17.64
C TYR A 227 14.78 -12.42 17.66
N THR A 228 14.12 -12.44 18.81
CA THR A 228 12.85 -13.16 18.98
C THR A 228 11.82 -12.23 19.61
N ALA A 229 10.58 -12.27 19.10
CA ALA A 229 9.46 -11.52 19.67
C ALA A 229 8.15 -12.32 19.65
N ASN A 230 7.32 -12.09 20.67
CA ASN A 230 6.01 -12.72 20.82
C ASN A 230 4.89 -11.77 20.40
N HIS A 231 3.78 -12.33 19.90
CA HIS A 231 2.58 -11.61 19.43
C HIS A 231 2.86 -10.68 18.22
N VAL A 232 3.86 -11.05 17.39
CA VAL A 232 4.28 -10.27 16.20
C VAL A 232 4.59 -11.20 15.03
N PHE A 233 4.54 -10.65 13.80
CA PHE A 233 4.78 -11.38 12.56
C PHE A 233 5.71 -10.59 11.64
N ALA A 234 6.86 -11.17 11.30
CA ALA A 234 7.75 -10.58 10.32
C ALA A 234 7.21 -10.69 8.89
N MET A 235 7.06 -9.54 8.25
CA MET A 235 6.81 -9.43 6.81
C MET A 235 8.08 -9.73 6.00
N ALA A 236 7.92 -9.97 4.69
CA ALA A 236 9.05 -10.08 3.78
C ALA A 236 9.92 -8.81 3.85
N PRO A 237 11.23 -8.93 4.11
CA PRO A 237 12.13 -7.80 4.28
C PRO A 237 12.45 -7.15 2.92
N SER A 238 12.79 -5.86 2.97
CA SER A 238 13.41 -5.16 1.83
C SER A 238 14.93 -5.15 2.02
N SER A 239 15.69 -5.45 0.97
CA SER A 239 17.16 -5.40 1.00
C SER A 239 17.68 -4.07 0.49
N PHE A 240 18.82 -3.62 1.01
CA PHE A 240 19.54 -2.45 0.51
C PHE A 240 21.04 -2.74 0.41
N SER A 241 21.71 -2.10 -0.54
CA SER A 241 23.16 -2.24 -0.74
C SER A 241 23.75 -0.92 -1.23
N PHE A 242 24.61 -0.31 -0.41
CA PHE A 242 25.43 0.82 -0.79
C PHE A 242 26.81 0.33 -1.23
N PRO A 243 27.29 0.67 -2.45
CA PRO A 243 28.61 0.28 -2.92
C PRO A 243 29.69 0.60 -1.89
N ASN A 244 30.52 -0.38 -1.54
CA ASN A 244 31.69 -0.25 -0.65
C ASN A 244 31.40 0.27 0.77
N SER A 245 30.14 0.24 1.25
CA SER A 245 29.80 0.78 2.57
C SER A 245 29.00 -0.22 3.41
N ILE A 246 27.70 -0.39 3.15
CA ILE A 246 26.80 -1.18 4.00
C ILE A 246 25.78 -1.92 3.13
N ARG A 247 25.52 -3.18 3.47
CA ARG A 247 24.40 -3.96 2.94
C ARG A 247 23.57 -4.45 4.11
N GLY A 248 22.26 -4.57 3.92
CA GLY A 248 21.39 -5.03 5.00
C GLY A 248 19.97 -5.31 4.57
N PHE A 249 19.13 -5.51 5.57
CA PHE A 249 17.70 -5.76 5.43
C PHE A 249 16.94 -4.77 6.31
N VAL A 250 15.81 -4.30 5.81
CA VAL A 250 14.80 -3.58 6.59
C VAL A 250 13.59 -4.49 6.70
N ILE A 251 13.18 -4.78 7.92
CA ILE A 251 12.07 -5.68 8.21
C ILE A 251 11.01 -4.96 9.03
N LYS A 252 9.75 -5.29 8.74
CA LYS A 252 8.60 -4.87 9.52
C LYS A 252 8.08 -6.08 10.30
N LEU A 253 7.90 -5.88 11.61
CA LEU A 253 7.29 -6.82 12.54
C LEU A 253 5.84 -6.44 12.82
#